data_AF-A0A6B3D0C2-F1
#
_entry.id   AF-A0A6B3D0C2-F1
#
_cell.length_a   1.000
_cell.length_b   1.000
_cell.length_c   1.000
_cell.angle_alpha   90.00
_cell.angle_beta   90.00
_cell.angle_gamma   90.00
#
_symmetry.space_group_name_H-M   'P 1'
#
loop_
_entity.id
_entity.type
_entity.pdbx_description
1 polymer ?
#
loop_
_entity_poly.entity_id
_entity_poly.type
_entity_poly.pdbx_seq_one_letter_code
_entity_poly.pdbx_strand_id
1 'polypeptide(L)' 'VHSGGKKVIDSVSVNLGLTRHDVRHTTDVLRDYGNLSSGSFLFSYEQQLREGRTRPGDYGVLMTMGPGSTLE' A
#
# COMPACT_ATOMS: atom_id res chain seq x y z
N VAL A 1 -1.42 -0.11 -0.64
CA VAL A 1 -1.92 1.28 -0.50
C VAL A 1 -0.81 2.20 -0.96
N HIS A 2 -1.09 3.19 -1.82
CA HIS A 2 -0.15 4.26 -2.11
C HIS A 2 -0.72 5.56 -1.54
N SER A 3 0.09 6.25 -0.74
CA SER A 3 -0.31 7.51 -0.16
C SER A 3 0.89 8.42 0.09
N GLY A 4 0.62 9.73 0.16
CA GLY A 4 1.63 10.77 0.30
C GLY A 4 2.51 10.69 1.55
N GLY A 5 2.24 9.77 2.48
CA GLY A 5 3.10 9.51 3.63
C GLY A 5 2.44 8.69 4.75
N LYS A 6 3.19 8.49 5.83
CA LYS A 6 2.84 7.60 6.96
C LYS A 6 1.46 7.86 7.56
N LYS A 7 1.09 9.14 7.77
CA LYS A 7 -0.21 9.50 8.37
C LYS A 7 -1.40 8.93 7.59
N VAL A 8 -1.28 8.88 6.27
CA VAL A 8 -2.37 8.40 5.42
C VAL A 8 -2.45 6.87 5.46
N ILE A 9 -1.30 6.17 5.46
CA ILE A 9 -1.26 4.71 5.68
C ILE A 9 -1.90 4.35 7.02
N ASP A 10 -1.51 5.07 8.09
CA ASP A 10 -2.04 4.84 9.43
C ASP A 10 -3.56 5.10 9.47
N SER A 11 -4.04 6.15 8.81
CA SER A 11 -5.48 6.45 8.72
C SER A 11 -6.26 5.36 7.99
N VAL A 12 -5.80 4.90 6.83
CA VAL A 12 -6.43 3.79 6.10
C VAL A 12 -6.45 2.52 6.95
N SER A 13 -5.34 2.23 7.63
CA SER A 13 -5.24 1.03 8.48
C SER A 13 -6.24 1.06 9.63
N VAL A 14 -6.36 2.19 10.33
CA VAL A 14 -7.30 2.35 11.44
C VAL A 14 -8.75 2.28 10.95
N ASN A 15 -9.09 3.01 9.88
CA ASN A 15 -10.48 3.09 9.42
C ASN A 15 -10.99 1.78 8.79
N LEU A 16 -10.09 0.98 8.20
CA LEU A 16 -10.45 -0.31 7.60
C LEU A 16 -10.14 -1.51 8.52
N GLY A 17 -9.66 -1.28 9.74
CA GLY A 17 -9.31 -2.35 10.68
C GLY A 17 -8.15 -3.24 10.21
N LEU A 18 -7.24 -2.71 9.39
CA LEU A 18 -6.08 -3.43 8.87
C LEU A 18 -4.97 -3.52 9.92
N THR A 19 -4.34 -4.67 9.98
CA THR A 19 -3.18 -4.91 10.84
C THR A 19 -1.90 -4.33 10.22
N ARG A 20 -0.85 -4.21 11.04
CA ARG A 20 0.49 -3.87 10.53
C ARG A 20 0.98 -4.82 9.46
N HIS A 21 0.58 -6.09 9.55
CA HIS A 21 0.95 -7.09 8.57
C HIS A 21 0.29 -6.77 7.22
N ASP A 22 -0.99 -6.40 7.20
CA ASP A 22 -1.73 -6.13 5.95
C ASP A 22 -1.12 -4.98 5.13
N VAL A 23 -0.54 -3.98 5.79
CA VAL A 23 0.11 -2.83 5.16
C VAL A 23 1.64 -2.90 5.17
N ARG A 24 2.25 -4.07 5.48
CA ARG A 24 3.71 -4.23 5.62
C ARG A 24 4.48 -3.76 4.40
N HIS A 25 4.11 -4.24 3.20
CA HIS A 25 4.79 -3.92 1.95
C HIS A 25 4.72 -2.44 1.59
N THR A 26 3.57 -1.81 1.84
CA THR A 26 3.41 -0.36 1.69
C THR A 26 4.28 0.42 2.66
N THR A 27 4.35 -0.02 3.92
CA THR A 27 5.17 0.62 4.96
C THR A 27 6.65 0.46 4.68
N ASP A 28 7.07 -0.71 4.21
CA ASP A 28 8.45 -1.02 3.84
C ASP A 28 8.89 -0.17 2.64
N VAL A 29 8.07 -0.07 1.59
CA VAL A 29 8.38 0.80 0.45
C VAL A 29 8.53 2.26 0.87
N LEU A 30 7.63 2.77 1.72
CA LEU A 30 7.75 4.15 2.21
C LEU A 30 9.02 4.34 3.06
N ARG A 31 9.41 3.36 3.86
CA ARG A 31 10.62 3.41 4.69
C ARG A 31 11.89 3.39 3.83
N ASP A 32 11.93 2.50 2.85
CA ASP A 32 13.16 2.18 2.10
C ASP A 32 13.37 3.14 0.92
N TYR A 33 12.30 3.65 0.30
CA TYR A 33 12.36 4.48 -0.91
C TYR A 33 11.66 5.84 -0.77
N GLY A 34 10.93 6.08 0.32
CA GLY A 34 10.10 7.28 0.46
C GLY A 34 8.87 7.24 -0.44
N ASN A 35 8.33 8.42 -0.74
CA ASN A 35 7.19 8.56 -1.63
C ASN A 35 7.66 8.61 -3.10
N LEU A 36 7.50 7.51 -3.83
CA LEU A 36 7.83 7.38 -5.25
C LEU A 36 6.71 7.88 -6.18
N SER A 37 5.85 8.78 -5.70
CA SER A 37 4.64 9.22 -6.40
C SER A 37 3.75 8.01 -6.76
N SER A 38 2.92 8.15 -7.80
CA SER A 38 1.97 7.14 -8.27
C SER A 38 2.59 5.76 -8.49
N GLY A 39 3.90 5.65 -8.76
CA GLY A 39 4.59 4.37 -8.94
C GLY A 39 4.76 3.54 -7.67
N SER A 40 4.58 4.10 -6.46
CA SER A 40 4.91 3.41 -5.20
C SER A 40 4.10 2.11 -4.99
N PHE A 41 2.88 2.01 -5.53
CA PHE A 41 2.08 0.79 -5.38
C PHE A 41 2.68 -0.39 -6.17
N LEU A 42 3.38 -0.14 -7.28
CA LEU A 42 4.01 -1.20 -8.08
C LEU A 42 5.14 -1.87 -7.30
N PHE A 43 5.93 -1.10 -6.54
CA PHE A 43 6.94 -1.65 -5.64
C PHE A 43 6.30 -2.46 -4.51
N SER A 44 5.20 -1.97 -3.93
CA SER A 44 4.46 -2.74 -2.90
C SER A 44 3.92 -4.06 -3.46
N TYR A 45 3.40 -4.02 -4.69
CA TYR A 45 2.86 -5.17 -5.39
C TYR A 45 3.95 -6.18 -5.74
N GLU A 46 5.11 -5.72 -6.21
CA GLU A 46 6.28 -6.57 -6.45
C GLU A 46 6.70 -7.32 -5.18
N GLN A 47 6.78 -6.63 -4.04
CA GLN A 47 7.11 -7.26 -2.76
C GLN A 47 6.06 -8.31 -2.34
N GLN A 48 4.77 -8.02 -2.57
CA GLN A 48 3.69 -8.97 -2.31
C GLN A 48 3.78 -10.22 -3.19
N LEU A 49 4.13 -10.07 -4.47
CA LEU A 49 4.34 -11.21 -5.37
C LEU A 49 5.54 -12.05 -4.96
N ARG A 50 6.66 -11.40 -4.60
CA ARG A 50 7.90 -12.08 -4.15
C ARG A 50 7.71 -12.90 -2.88
N GLU A 51 6.80 -12.48 -2.01
CA GLU A 51 6.48 -13.20 -0.78
C GLU A 51 5.79 -14.55 -1.02
N GLY A 52 5.18 -14.75 -2.20
CA GLY A 52 4.61 -16.03 -2.62
C GLY A 52 3.42 -16.51 -1.78
N ARG A 53 2.74 -15.62 -1.06
CA ARG A 53 1.60 -15.96 -0.20
C ARG A 53 0.26 -15.95 -0.92
N THR A 54 0.15 -15.18 -2.00
CA THR A 54 -1.08 -15.06 -2.79
C THR A 54 -1.27 -16.27 -3.71
N ARG A 55 -2.50 -16.73 -3.86
CA ARG A 55 -2.92 -17.86 -4.69
C ARG A 55 -3.87 -17.41 -5.79
N PRO A 56 -3.96 -18.16 -6.91
CA PRO A 56 -5.01 -17.93 -7.90
C PRO A 56 -6.39 -17.98 -7.24
N GLY A 57 -7.21 -16.95 -7.49
CA GLY A 57 -8.53 -16.77 -6.86
C GLY A 57 -8.53 -15.86 -5.63
N ASP A 58 -7.37 -15.47 -5.11
CA ASP A 58 -7.30 -14.45 -4.04
C ASP A 58 -7.70 -13.07 -4.59
N TYR A 59 -8.37 -12.29 -3.74
CA TYR A 59 -8.71 -10.90 -4.03
C TYR A 59 -7.64 -9.97 -3.46
N GLY A 60 -7.29 -8.96 -4.26
CA GLY A 60 -6.41 -7.87 -3.85
C GLY A 60 -7.09 -6.53 -4.10
N VAL A 61 -6.92 -5.60 -3.17
CA VAL A 61 -7.35 -4.20 -3.33
C VAL A 61 -6.12 -3.33 -3.45
N LEU A 62 -6.00 -2.64 -4.57
CA LEU A 62 -5.06 -1.53 -4.75
C LEU A 62 -5.82 -0.24 -4.48
N MET A 63 -5.14 0.69 -3.84
CA MET A 63 -5.69 1.99 -3.49
C MET A 63 -4.59 3.00 -3.67
N THR A 64 -4.88 4.05 -4.42
CA THR A 64 -3.96 5.17 -4.67
C THR A 64 -4.65 6.49 -4.35
N MET A 65 -3.89 7.46 -3.85
CA MET A 65 -4.42 8.79 -3.54
C MET A 65 -3.57 9.86 -4.21
N GLY A 66 -4.22 10.72 -4.98
CA GLY A 66 -3.62 11.85 -5.69
C GLY A 66 -3.98 13.21 -5.07
N PRO A 67 -3.36 14.30 -5.54
CA PRO A 67 -3.74 15.65 -5.16
C PRO A 67 -5.22 15.93 -5.48
N GLY A 68 -5.91 16.68 -4.62
CA GLY A 68 -7.33 17.01 -4.81
C GLY A 68 -8.32 16.09 -4.09
N SER A 69 -7.86 15.29 -3.12
CA SER A 69 -8.70 14.33 -2.37
C SER A 69 -9.34 13.26 -3.26
N THR A 70 -8.64 12.84 -4.31
CA THR A 70 -9.07 11.76 -5.20
C THR A 70 -8.56 10.42 -4.68
N LEU A 71 -9.46 9.43 -4.62
CA LEU A 71 -9.17 8.04 -4.32
C LEU A 71 -9.44 7.21 -5.58
N GLU A 72 -8.43 6.50 -6.06
CA GLU A 72 -8.51 5.58 -7.22
C GLU A 72 -8.18 4.15 -6.81
#